data_AF-A0A850IBX9-F1
#
_entry.id   AF-A0A850IBX9-F1
#
_cell.length_a   1.000
_cell.length_b   1.000
_cell.length_c   1.000
_cell.angle_alpha   90.00
_cell.angle_beta   90.00
_cell.angle_gamma   90.00
#
_symmetry.space_group_name_H-M   'P 1'
#
loop_
_entity.id
_entity.type
_entity.pdbx_description
1 polymer ?
#
loop_
_entity_poly.entity_id
_entity_poly.type
_entity_poly.pdbx_seq_one_letter_code
_entity_poly.pdbx_strand_id
1 'polypeptide(L)'
;MIRADRDEVAGIIQRIGPAVLSTVPANVGSAGSELRRLVGQMLSSNDVVTDSAAFATQMTACLNEARAAGATWTAMSRVRLQALSETPQSLSATIVVQMIVRLSLAQEARLVTALQFQSRDDVESVAQIMGAAFDAAAEVASDDLQAAAYMAIISLQATVTKFLTDVGRQVPRVITYRFPQTLPALTMAQRLYADASRSDELRNENRVVHPAFMPRDGRMLAV
;
A
#
# COMPACT_ATOMS: atom_id res chain seq x y z
N MET A 1 -0.52 34.14 -3.41
CA MET A 1 -1.34 33.27 -2.55
C MET A 1 -2.08 34.11 -1.53
N ILE A 2 -3.40 34.05 -1.54
CA ILE A 2 -4.27 34.83 -0.65
C ILE A 2 -4.30 34.14 0.72
N ARG A 3 -4.52 34.88 1.81
CA ARG A 3 -4.56 34.32 3.18
C ARG A 3 -5.51 33.13 3.31
N ALA A 4 -6.67 33.19 2.65
CA ALA A 4 -7.65 32.11 2.63
C ALA A 4 -7.09 30.80 2.03
N ASP A 5 -6.35 30.87 0.92
CA ASP A 5 -5.70 29.70 0.31
C ASP A 5 -4.69 29.06 1.27
N ARG A 6 -3.99 29.89 2.08
CA ARG A 6 -3.02 29.41 3.07
C ARG A 6 -3.70 28.65 4.20
N ASP A 7 -4.79 29.20 4.71
CA ASP A 7 -5.56 28.60 5.80
C ASP A 7 -6.19 27.27 5.35
N GLU A 8 -6.64 27.17 4.09
CA GLU A 8 -7.14 25.92 3.50
C GLU A 8 -6.04 24.85 3.42
N VAL A 9 -4.88 25.18 2.84
CA VAL A 9 -3.74 24.27 2.74
C VAL A 9 -3.31 23.79 4.12
N ALA A 10 -3.16 24.70 5.09
CA ALA A 10 -2.81 24.35 6.46
C ALA A 10 -3.85 23.40 7.09
N GLY A 11 -5.15 23.63 6.83
CA GLY A 11 -6.23 22.76 7.28
C GLY A 11 -6.13 21.34 6.71
N ILE A 12 -5.80 21.19 5.43
CA ILE A 12 -5.58 19.88 4.79
C ILE A 12 -4.39 19.16 5.43
N ILE A 13 -3.25 19.86 5.60
CA ILE A 13 -2.06 19.29 6.22
C ILE A 13 -2.34 18.84 7.65
N GLN A 14 -3.12 19.61 8.42
CA GLN A 14 -3.55 19.27 9.77
C GLN A 14 -4.42 18.01 9.84
N ARG A 15 -5.27 17.77 8.84
CA ARG A 15 -6.07 16.53 8.77
C ARG A 15 -5.24 15.32 8.37
N ILE A 16 -4.26 15.49 7.49
CA ILE A 16 -3.43 14.41 6.96
C ILE A 16 -2.29 14.02 7.92
N GLY A 17 -1.73 14.97 8.70
CA GLY A 17 -0.65 14.70 9.65
C GLY A 17 -0.92 13.51 10.59
N PRO A 18 -2.09 13.44 11.26
CA PRO A 18 -2.47 12.29 12.08
C PRO A 18 -2.53 10.96 11.31
N ALA A 19 -2.93 10.99 10.04
CA ALA A 19 -2.96 9.82 9.18
C ALA A 19 -1.56 9.24 9.01
N VAL A 20 -0.58 10.10 8.71
CA VAL A 20 0.84 9.74 8.59
C VAL A 20 1.37 9.15 9.90
N LEU A 21 1.05 9.75 11.04
CA LEU A 21 1.46 9.21 12.35
C LEU A 21 0.84 7.83 12.63
N SER A 22 -0.41 7.62 12.21
CA SER A 22 -1.11 6.33 12.38
C SER A 22 -0.60 5.22 11.47
N THR A 23 0.37 5.50 10.60
CA THR A 23 0.95 4.48 9.72
C THR A 23 1.90 3.54 10.45
N VAL A 24 2.44 3.98 11.58
CA VAL A 24 3.45 3.28 12.37
C VAL A 24 2.84 2.87 13.73
N PRO A 25 3.16 1.69 14.28
CA PRO A 25 2.73 1.29 15.61
C PRO A 25 3.22 2.27 16.70
N ALA A 26 2.49 2.38 17.82
CA ALA A 26 2.86 3.31 18.90
C ALA A 26 4.20 3.00 19.60
N ASN A 27 4.69 1.76 19.50
CA ASN A 27 5.85 1.27 20.25
C ASN A 27 7.18 1.35 19.47
N VAL A 28 7.27 2.20 18.44
CA VAL A 28 8.47 2.32 17.62
C VAL A 28 9.37 3.41 18.20
N GLY A 29 10.37 3.00 19.00
CA GLY A 29 11.24 3.84 19.85
C GLY A 29 11.74 5.16 19.23
N SER A 30 12.99 5.22 18.77
CA SER A 30 13.58 6.46 18.23
C SER A 30 12.97 6.88 16.90
N ALA A 31 12.72 5.93 15.99
CA ALA A 31 12.15 6.21 14.67
C ALA A 31 10.72 6.79 14.75
N GLY A 32 9.88 6.29 15.67
CA GLY A 32 8.55 6.87 15.88
C GLY A 32 8.59 8.25 16.57
N SER A 33 9.65 8.55 17.33
CA SER A 33 9.89 9.91 17.85
C SER A 33 10.31 10.87 16.74
N GLU A 34 11.18 10.41 15.83
CA GLU A 34 11.63 11.21 14.70
C GLU A 34 10.51 11.51 13.71
N LEU A 35 9.65 10.52 13.41
CA LEU A 35 8.46 10.73 12.62
C LEU A 35 7.54 11.80 13.23
N ARG A 36 7.29 11.73 14.56
CA ARG A 36 6.50 12.74 15.28
C ARG A 36 7.13 14.13 15.20
N ARG A 37 8.45 14.22 15.29
CA ARG A 37 9.20 15.48 15.15
C ARG A 37 9.02 16.06 13.74
N LEU A 38 9.20 15.25 12.69
CA LEU A 38 9.07 15.68 11.30
C LEU A 38 7.63 16.11 10.96
N VAL A 39 6.63 15.34 11.38
CA VAL A 39 5.22 15.71 11.20
C VAL A 39 4.89 16.99 11.97
N GLY A 40 5.40 17.16 13.19
CA GLY A 40 5.25 18.40 13.95
C GLY A 40 5.87 19.62 13.26
N GLN A 41 7.05 19.45 12.64
CA GLN A 41 7.67 20.50 11.83
C GLN A 41 6.85 20.85 10.60
N MET A 42 6.32 19.85 9.90
CA MET A 42 5.44 20.06 8.74
C MET A 42 4.16 20.81 9.12
N LEU A 43 3.58 20.52 10.29
CA LEU A 43 2.36 21.16 10.78
C LEU A 43 2.56 22.60 11.28
N SER A 44 3.77 22.94 11.71
CA SER A 44 4.10 24.24 12.29
C SER A 44 4.82 25.19 11.32
N SER A 45 5.34 24.67 10.20
CA SER A 45 6.07 25.46 9.22
C SER A 45 5.13 26.30 8.36
N ASN A 46 5.24 27.62 8.46
CA ASN A 46 4.53 28.54 7.56
C ASN A 46 5.10 28.52 6.13
N ASP A 47 6.38 28.15 5.96
CA ASP A 47 7.05 28.12 4.65
C ASP A 47 6.50 27.00 3.75
N VAL A 48 6.09 25.89 4.36
CA VAL A 48 5.41 24.75 3.70
C VAL A 48 4.12 25.16 3.02
N VAL A 49 3.42 26.13 3.62
CA VAL A 49 2.14 26.61 3.10
C VAL A 49 2.36 27.53 1.89
N THR A 50 3.53 28.16 1.78
CA THR A 50 3.85 29.11 0.70
C THR A 50 4.70 28.52 -0.42
N ASP A 51 5.46 27.45 -0.15
CA ASP A 51 6.36 26.81 -1.11
C ASP A 51 6.05 25.31 -1.22
N SER A 52 5.51 24.92 -2.38
CA SER A 52 5.14 23.53 -2.68
C SER A 52 6.35 22.59 -2.78
N ALA A 53 7.53 23.09 -3.13
CA ALA A 53 8.75 22.29 -3.16
C ALA A 53 9.27 22.00 -1.74
N ALA A 54 9.20 23.00 -0.85
CA ALA A 54 9.49 22.82 0.57
C ALA A 54 8.53 21.80 1.21
N PHE A 55 7.23 21.91 0.92
CA PHE A 55 6.24 20.92 1.37
C PHE A 55 6.57 19.51 0.87
N ALA A 56 6.81 19.34 -0.43
CA ALA A 56 7.12 18.04 -1.00
C ALA A 56 8.36 17.39 -0.36
N THR A 57 9.38 18.19 -0.06
CA THR A 57 10.60 17.73 0.62
C THR A 57 10.30 17.25 2.04
N GLN A 58 9.53 18.02 2.82
CA GLN A 58 9.18 17.65 4.19
C GLN A 58 8.24 16.44 4.23
N MET A 59 7.21 16.39 3.36
CA MET A 59 6.31 15.25 3.28
C MET A 59 7.07 13.99 2.86
N THR A 60 8.01 14.09 1.92
CA THR A 60 8.87 12.97 1.54
C THR A 60 9.71 12.47 2.72
N ALA A 61 10.26 13.37 3.54
CA ALA A 61 11.00 12.99 4.75
C ALA A 61 10.09 12.26 5.75
N CYS A 62 8.88 12.77 6.02
CA CYS A 62 7.90 12.11 6.87
C CYS A 62 7.57 10.69 6.39
N LEU A 63 7.26 10.51 5.11
CA LEU A 63 6.89 9.20 4.59
C LEU A 63 8.08 8.22 4.51
N ASN A 64 9.29 8.72 4.24
CA ASN A 64 10.50 7.90 4.30
C ASN A 64 10.78 7.40 5.71
N GLU A 65 10.62 8.26 6.72
CA GLU A 65 10.81 7.89 8.12
C GLU A 65 9.72 6.93 8.58
N ALA A 66 8.46 7.16 8.19
CA ALA A 66 7.36 6.25 8.49
C ALA A 66 7.61 4.85 7.90
N ARG A 67 8.11 4.77 6.65
CA ARG A 67 8.53 3.50 6.06
C ARG A 67 9.68 2.85 6.83
N ALA A 68 10.71 3.62 7.21
CA ALA A 68 11.84 3.12 8.00
C ALA A 68 11.42 2.63 9.40
N ALA A 69 10.40 3.26 9.97
CA ALA A 69 9.77 2.90 11.23
C ALA A 69 8.81 1.69 11.12
N GLY A 70 8.66 1.09 9.93
CA GLY A 70 7.90 -0.13 9.72
C GLY A 70 6.44 0.08 9.29
N ALA A 71 6.09 1.23 8.72
CA ALA A 71 4.78 1.42 8.12
C ALA A 71 4.49 0.37 7.03
N THR A 72 3.27 -0.17 7.03
CA THR A 72 2.86 -1.17 6.04
C THR A 72 2.36 -0.52 4.75
N TRP A 73 2.33 -1.29 3.66
CA TRP A 73 1.72 -0.85 2.39
C TRP A 73 0.27 -0.39 2.59
N THR A 74 -0.53 -1.17 3.33
CA THR A 74 -1.93 -0.84 3.64
C THR A 74 -2.06 0.45 4.45
N ALA A 75 -1.11 0.72 5.35
CA ALA A 75 -1.07 1.96 6.11
C ALA A 75 -0.78 3.17 5.23
N MET A 76 0.17 3.07 4.30
CA MET A 76 0.46 4.14 3.33
C MET A 76 -0.70 4.39 2.36
N SER A 77 -1.37 3.32 1.92
CA SER A 77 -2.58 3.41 1.09
C SER A 77 -3.70 4.19 1.80
N ARG A 78 -3.86 4.07 3.13
CA ARG A 78 -4.81 4.90 3.90
C ARG A 78 -4.50 6.39 3.82
N VAL A 79 -3.22 6.78 3.87
CA VAL A 79 -2.81 8.19 3.73
C VAL A 79 -3.20 8.73 2.35
N ARG A 80 -2.93 7.96 1.29
CA ARG A 80 -3.32 8.32 -0.07
C ARG A 80 -4.83 8.46 -0.22
N LEU A 81 -5.60 7.48 0.26
CA LEU A 81 -7.07 7.50 0.18
C LEU A 81 -7.66 8.66 0.98
N GLN A 82 -7.08 9.00 2.13
CA GLN A 82 -7.51 10.17 2.89
C GLN A 82 -7.23 11.46 2.13
N ALA A 83 -6.07 11.61 1.49
CA ALA A 83 -5.80 12.77 0.65
C ALA A 83 -6.78 12.89 -0.52
N LEU A 84 -7.14 11.77 -1.16
CA LEU A 84 -8.16 11.74 -2.23
C LEU A 84 -9.57 12.08 -1.75
N SER A 85 -9.85 11.94 -0.45
CA SER A 85 -11.16 12.32 0.13
C SER A 85 -11.28 13.82 0.44
N GLU A 86 -10.18 14.58 0.37
CA GLU A 86 -10.20 16.02 0.54
C GLU A 86 -10.83 16.69 -0.70
N THR A 87 -11.61 17.76 -0.47
CA THR A 87 -12.26 18.54 -1.55
C THR A 87 -11.64 19.94 -1.61
N PRO A 88 -10.43 20.09 -2.19
CA PRO A 88 -9.75 21.37 -2.28
C PRO A 88 -10.49 22.34 -3.20
N GLN A 89 -10.55 23.61 -2.82
CA GLN A 89 -11.17 24.70 -3.57
C GLN A 89 -10.13 25.60 -4.24
N SER A 90 -9.00 25.85 -3.56
CA SER A 90 -7.90 26.63 -4.15
C SER A 90 -6.95 25.76 -4.97
N LEU A 91 -6.33 26.38 -5.99
CA LEU A 91 -5.30 25.71 -6.81
C LEU A 91 -4.13 25.21 -5.95
N SER A 92 -3.71 25.99 -4.96
CA SER A 92 -2.63 25.62 -4.03
C SER A 92 -2.99 24.36 -3.22
N ALA A 93 -4.24 24.27 -2.74
CA ALA A 93 -4.74 23.10 -2.04
C ALA A 93 -4.79 21.86 -2.96
N THR A 94 -5.23 22.02 -4.21
CA THR A 94 -5.23 20.93 -5.20
C THR A 94 -3.82 20.41 -5.44
N ILE A 95 -2.84 21.30 -5.65
CA ILE A 95 -1.43 20.90 -5.83
C ILE A 95 -0.92 20.11 -4.61
N VAL A 96 -1.22 20.58 -3.40
CA VAL A 96 -0.81 19.90 -2.16
C VAL A 96 -1.42 18.51 -2.05
N VAL A 97 -2.73 18.35 -2.30
CA VAL A 97 -3.39 17.04 -2.31
C VAL A 97 -2.75 16.11 -3.34
N GLN A 98 -2.55 16.58 -4.58
CA GLN A 98 -1.94 15.77 -5.63
C GLN A 98 -0.48 15.37 -5.29
N MET A 99 0.27 16.25 -4.63
CA MET A 99 1.61 15.91 -4.12
C MET A 99 1.55 14.79 -3.09
N ILE A 100 0.64 14.87 -2.11
CA ILE A 100 0.50 13.83 -1.07
C ILE A 100 0.14 12.49 -1.69
N VAL A 101 -0.80 12.48 -2.65
CA VAL A 101 -1.22 11.27 -3.36
C VAL A 101 -0.04 10.64 -4.09
N ARG A 102 0.71 11.41 -4.88
CA ARG A 102 1.84 10.92 -5.68
C ARG A 102 3.00 10.43 -4.81
N LEU A 103 3.33 11.17 -3.74
CA LEU A 103 4.38 10.77 -2.81
C LEU A 103 3.99 9.50 -2.04
N SER A 104 2.74 9.38 -1.60
CA SER A 104 2.23 8.17 -0.95
C SER A 104 2.28 6.97 -1.90
N LEU A 105 1.85 7.14 -3.16
CA LEU A 105 1.90 6.10 -4.19
C LEU A 105 3.35 5.63 -4.48
N ALA A 106 4.31 6.56 -4.51
CA ALA A 106 5.72 6.21 -4.64
C ALA A 106 6.25 5.39 -3.45
N GLN A 107 5.75 5.62 -2.24
CA GLN A 107 6.11 4.83 -1.05
C GLN A 107 5.40 3.49 -1.02
N GLU A 108 4.14 3.42 -1.47
CA GLU A 108 3.42 2.16 -1.68
C GLU A 108 4.20 1.25 -2.63
N ALA A 109 4.69 1.77 -3.76
CA ALA A 109 5.52 1.02 -4.70
C ALA A 109 6.79 0.44 -4.05
N ARG A 110 7.45 1.21 -3.17
CA ARG A 110 8.63 0.74 -2.41
C ARG A 110 8.28 -0.30 -1.35
N LEU A 111 7.11 -0.19 -0.73
CA LEU A 111 6.66 -1.15 0.28
C LEU A 111 6.21 -2.47 -0.34
N VAL A 112 5.62 -2.42 -1.53
CA VAL A 112 5.24 -3.62 -2.30
C VAL A 112 6.45 -4.51 -2.56
N THR A 113 7.65 -3.95 -2.76
CA THR A 113 8.85 -4.77 -2.98
C THR A 113 9.32 -5.55 -1.74
N ALA A 114 8.84 -5.19 -0.55
CA ALA A 114 9.14 -5.89 0.69
C ALA A 114 8.04 -6.89 1.10
N LEU A 115 6.94 -6.98 0.36
CA LEU A 115 5.87 -7.94 0.63
C LEU A 115 6.32 -9.37 0.29
N GLN A 116 5.91 -10.31 1.14
CA GLN A 116 6.03 -11.74 0.87
C GLN A 116 4.67 -12.26 0.40
N PHE A 117 4.66 -12.85 -0.80
CA PHE A 117 3.46 -13.41 -1.40
C PHE A 117 3.45 -14.92 -1.26
N GLN A 118 2.29 -15.47 -0.89
CA GLN A 118 2.12 -16.92 -0.75
C GLN A 118 1.59 -17.55 -2.04
N SER A 119 0.75 -16.82 -2.78
CA SER A 119 0.15 -17.30 -4.02
C SER A 119 0.19 -16.28 -5.15
N ARG A 120 -0.01 -16.75 -6.39
CA ARG A 120 -0.18 -15.87 -7.56
C ARG A 120 -1.41 -14.98 -7.44
N ASP A 121 -2.46 -15.47 -6.80
CA ASP A 121 -3.70 -14.73 -6.61
C ASP A 121 -3.48 -13.53 -5.68
N ASP A 122 -2.63 -13.69 -4.66
CA ASP A 122 -2.22 -12.56 -3.79
C ASP A 122 -1.45 -11.50 -4.59
N VAL A 123 -0.50 -11.93 -5.42
CA VAL A 123 0.27 -11.02 -6.30
C VAL A 123 -0.65 -10.27 -7.24
N GLU A 124 -1.58 -10.98 -7.89
CA GLU A 124 -2.55 -10.41 -8.82
C GLU A 124 -3.47 -9.41 -8.10
N SER A 125 -3.93 -9.72 -6.89
CA SER A 125 -4.77 -8.80 -6.10
C SER A 125 -4.03 -7.48 -5.79
N VAL A 126 -2.75 -7.55 -5.43
CA VAL A 126 -1.93 -6.36 -5.18
C VAL A 126 -1.64 -5.62 -6.49
N ALA A 127 -1.41 -6.33 -7.58
CA ALA A 127 -1.21 -5.75 -8.91
C ALA A 127 -2.45 -4.97 -9.37
N GLN A 128 -3.65 -5.50 -9.17
CA GLN A 128 -4.91 -4.83 -9.49
C GLN A 128 -5.12 -3.56 -8.65
N ILE A 129 -4.91 -3.64 -7.33
CA ILE A 129 -5.07 -2.50 -6.44
C ILE A 129 -4.07 -1.38 -6.78
N MET A 130 -2.80 -1.73 -6.99
CA MET A 130 -1.76 -0.77 -7.37
C MET A 130 -2.01 -0.21 -8.78
N GLY A 131 -2.40 -1.05 -9.72
CA GLY A 131 -2.73 -0.66 -11.10
C GLY A 131 -3.83 0.41 -11.12
N ALA A 132 -4.94 0.15 -10.43
CA ALA A 132 -6.03 1.12 -10.31
C ALA A 132 -5.58 2.44 -9.65
N ALA A 133 -4.69 2.37 -8.65
CA ALA A 133 -4.14 3.57 -8.02
C ALA A 133 -3.22 4.38 -8.95
N PHE A 134 -2.42 3.71 -9.78
CA PHE A 134 -1.60 4.35 -10.81
C PHE A 134 -2.45 4.96 -11.92
N ASP A 135 -3.45 4.23 -12.42
CA ASP A 135 -4.33 4.69 -13.49
C ASP A 135 -5.08 5.95 -13.06
N ALA A 136 -5.65 5.97 -11.86
CA ALA A 136 -6.32 7.15 -11.31
C ALA A 136 -5.38 8.36 -11.16
N ALA A 137 -4.14 8.15 -10.71
CA ALA A 137 -3.16 9.23 -10.60
C ALA A 137 -2.69 9.73 -11.97
N ALA A 138 -2.60 8.84 -12.96
CA ALA A 138 -2.21 9.16 -14.33
C ALA A 138 -3.32 9.95 -15.05
N GLU A 139 -4.58 9.58 -14.86
CA GLU A 139 -5.75 10.30 -15.40
C GLU A 139 -5.75 11.75 -14.92
N VAL A 140 -5.63 11.98 -13.61
CA VAL A 140 -5.55 13.34 -13.05
C VAL A 140 -4.35 14.13 -13.60
N ALA A 141 -3.17 13.49 -13.71
CA ALA A 141 -2.00 14.16 -14.27
C ALA A 141 -2.17 14.51 -15.76
N SER A 142 -2.94 13.71 -16.50
CA SER A 142 -3.29 13.96 -17.90
C SER A 142 -4.27 15.13 -18.02
N ASP A 143 -5.33 15.15 -17.21
CA ASP A 143 -6.33 16.21 -17.20
C ASP A 143 -5.73 17.57 -16.83
N ASP A 144 -4.80 17.58 -15.87
CA ASP A 144 -4.05 18.77 -15.47
C ASP A 144 -2.94 19.18 -16.46
N LEU A 145 -2.77 18.46 -17.58
CA LEU A 145 -1.73 18.67 -18.59
C LEU A 145 -0.29 18.61 -18.04
N GLN A 146 -0.06 17.82 -16.99
CA GLN A 146 1.23 17.68 -16.31
C GLN A 146 2.07 16.56 -16.92
N ALA A 147 2.57 16.77 -18.14
CA ALA A 147 3.28 15.75 -18.91
C ALA A 147 4.44 15.07 -18.16
N ALA A 148 5.22 15.83 -17.39
CA ALA A 148 6.34 15.28 -16.61
C ALA A 148 5.87 14.34 -15.48
N ALA A 149 4.78 14.71 -14.78
CA ALA A 149 4.21 13.88 -13.72
C ALA A 149 3.59 12.61 -14.30
N TYR A 150 2.85 12.74 -15.41
CA TYR A 150 2.27 11.61 -16.13
C TYR A 150 3.35 10.60 -16.54
N MET A 151 4.44 11.05 -17.18
CA MET A 151 5.55 10.18 -17.56
C MET A 151 6.22 9.48 -16.37
N ALA A 152 6.40 10.19 -15.24
CA ALA A 152 6.96 9.60 -14.04
C ALA A 152 6.04 8.51 -13.45
N ILE A 153 4.72 8.73 -13.45
CA ILE A 153 3.71 7.78 -12.97
C ILE A 153 3.72 6.52 -13.84
N ILE A 154 3.66 6.66 -15.16
CA ILE A 154 3.67 5.52 -16.09
C ILE A 154 4.99 4.73 -16.00
N SER A 155 6.13 5.41 -15.86
CA SER A 155 7.42 4.74 -15.68
C SER A 155 7.47 3.92 -14.38
N LEU A 156 6.94 4.47 -13.27
CA LEU A 156 6.88 3.76 -12.00
C LEU A 156 5.89 2.57 -12.08
N GLN A 157 4.71 2.77 -12.68
CA GLN A 157 3.72 1.73 -12.90
C GLN A 157 4.31 0.56 -13.69
N ALA A 158 5.00 0.84 -14.81
CA ALA A 158 5.66 -0.20 -15.61
C ALA A 158 6.69 -0.99 -14.80
N THR A 159 7.44 -0.32 -13.93
CA THR A 159 8.44 -0.95 -13.05
C THR A 159 7.78 -1.84 -12.00
N VAL A 160 6.71 -1.38 -11.35
CA VAL A 160 5.97 -2.15 -10.34
C VAL A 160 5.27 -3.35 -10.98
N THR A 161 4.60 -3.16 -12.11
CA THR A 161 3.93 -4.24 -12.85
C THR A 161 4.93 -5.31 -13.28
N LYS A 162 6.10 -4.91 -13.78
CA LYS A 162 7.18 -5.85 -14.10
C LYS A 162 7.64 -6.63 -12.87
N PHE A 163 7.91 -5.94 -11.76
CA PHE A 163 8.30 -6.58 -10.50
C PHE A 163 7.25 -7.61 -10.03
N LEU A 164 5.98 -7.22 -9.98
CA LEU A 164 4.89 -8.11 -9.57
C LEU A 164 4.72 -9.28 -10.54
N THR A 165 4.91 -9.06 -11.85
CA THR A 165 4.88 -10.15 -12.83
C THR A 165 6.01 -11.16 -12.58
N ASP A 166 7.22 -10.68 -12.32
CA ASP A 166 8.38 -11.54 -12.05
C ASP A 166 8.21 -12.34 -10.75
N VAL A 167 7.71 -11.70 -9.68
CA VAL A 167 7.37 -12.37 -8.41
C VAL A 167 6.22 -13.37 -8.61
N GLY A 168 5.19 -12.98 -9.34
CA GLY A 168 4.04 -13.84 -9.67
C GLY A 168 4.43 -15.11 -10.40
N ARG A 169 5.51 -15.09 -11.19
CA ARG A 169 6.00 -16.31 -11.85
C ARG A 169 6.64 -17.31 -10.87
N GLN A 170 7.21 -16.82 -9.78
CA GLN A 170 7.94 -17.63 -8.80
C GLN A 170 7.03 -18.27 -7.75
N VAL A 171 5.87 -17.67 -7.46
CA VAL A 171 4.91 -18.19 -6.47
C VAL A 171 3.90 -19.16 -7.09
N PRO A 172 3.37 -20.13 -6.30
CA PRO A 172 2.41 -21.12 -6.79
C PRO A 172 1.02 -20.52 -7.06
N ARG A 173 0.25 -21.16 -7.95
CA ARG A 173 -1.16 -20.81 -8.19
C ARG A 173 -2.05 -21.40 -7.11
N VAL A 174 -3.21 -20.80 -6.86
CA VAL A 174 -4.25 -21.44 -6.04
C VAL A 174 -5.11 -22.34 -6.91
N ILE A 175 -5.40 -23.54 -6.43
CA ILE A 175 -6.34 -24.48 -7.04
C ILE A 175 -7.42 -24.81 -6.00
N THR A 176 -8.67 -24.94 -6.43
CA THR A 176 -9.74 -25.41 -5.56
C THR A 176 -9.84 -26.93 -5.59
N TYR A 177 -9.90 -27.57 -4.43
CA TYR A 177 -10.16 -29.01 -4.32
C TYR A 177 -11.60 -29.28 -3.88
N ARG A 178 -12.09 -30.50 -4.16
CA ARG A 178 -13.38 -30.99 -3.66
C ARG A 178 -13.32 -32.47 -3.32
N PHE A 179 -13.69 -32.83 -2.09
CA PHE A 179 -13.75 -34.20 -1.59
C PHE A 179 -15.20 -34.63 -1.27
N PRO A 180 -15.50 -35.94 -1.36
CA PRO A 180 -16.83 -36.46 -1.04
C PRO A 180 -17.16 -36.44 0.45
N GLN A 181 -16.15 -36.38 1.33
CA GLN A 181 -16.31 -36.36 2.79
C GLN A 181 -15.19 -35.56 3.46
N THR A 182 -15.42 -35.14 4.70
CA THR A 182 -14.40 -34.52 5.57
C THR A 182 -13.30 -35.55 5.83
N LEU A 183 -12.05 -35.16 5.60
CA LEU A 183 -10.87 -36.00 5.80
C LEU A 183 -9.83 -35.25 6.64
N PRO A 184 -8.92 -35.94 7.35
CA PRO A 184 -7.81 -35.28 8.01
C PRO A 184 -6.88 -34.59 7.01
N ALA A 185 -6.28 -33.46 7.42
CA ALA A 185 -5.35 -32.66 6.62
C ALA A 185 -4.19 -33.48 6.08
N LEU A 186 -3.65 -34.40 6.86
CA LEU A 186 -2.55 -35.28 6.46
C LEU A 186 -2.95 -36.20 5.30
N THR A 187 -4.15 -36.77 5.37
CA THR A 187 -4.71 -37.61 4.29
C THR A 187 -5.02 -36.79 3.05
N MET A 188 -5.57 -35.57 3.20
CA MET A 188 -5.83 -34.69 2.06
C MET A 188 -4.52 -34.24 1.40
N ALA A 189 -3.50 -33.85 2.17
CA ALA A 189 -2.20 -33.44 1.66
C ALA A 189 -1.50 -34.57 0.88
N GLN A 190 -1.52 -35.80 1.40
CA GLN A 190 -1.00 -36.94 0.66
C GLN A 190 -1.72 -37.17 -0.68
N ARG A 191 -3.02 -36.89 -0.77
CA ARG A 191 -3.80 -37.07 -2.02
C ARG A 191 -3.61 -35.92 -3.00
N LEU A 192 -3.50 -34.69 -2.52
CA LEU A 192 -3.41 -33.48 -3.34
C LEU A 192 -1.98 -33.19 -3.79
N TYR A 193 -1.02 -33.34 -2.89
CA TYR A 193 0.39 -32.98 -3.11
C TYR A 193 1.31 -34.18 -3.32
N ALA A 194 0.79 -35.41 -3.17
CA ALA A 194 1.59 -36.62 -3.03
C ALA A 194 2.59 -36.59 -1.85
N ASP A 195 2.42 -35.62 -0.93
CA ASP A 195 3.30 -35.36 0.21
C ASP A 195 2.48 -34.95 1.44
N ALA A 196 2.45 -35.84 2.43
CA ALA A 196 1.77 -35.63 3.71
C ALA A 196 2.39 -34.50 4.56
N SER A 197 3.66 -34.15 4.35
CA SER A 197 4.35 -33.10 5.14
C SER A 197 3.79 -31.70 4.88
N ARG A 198 3.11 -31.49 3.75
CA ARG A 198 2.43 -30.24 3.37
C ARG A 198 1.05 -30.08 3.99
N SER A 199 0.69 -30.87 5.00
CA SER A 199 -0.61 -30.76 5.69
C SER A 199 -0.82 -29.43 6.38
N ASP A 200 0.24 -28.83 6.93
CA ASP A 200 0.13 -27.52 7.59
C ASP A 200 -0.10 -26.38 6.58
N GLU A 201 0.50 -26.46 5.41
CA GLU A 201 0.24 -25.51 4.32
C GLU A 201 -1.24 -25.53 3.94
N LEU A 202 -1.80 -26.73 3.71
CA LEU A 202 -3.22 -26.90 3.36
C LEU A 202 -4.14 -26.39 4.48
N ARG A 203 -3.78 -26.62 5.75
CA ARG A 203 -4.52 -26.15 6.92
C ARG A 203 -4.50 -24.61 6.99
N ASN A 204 -3.34 -24.00 6.79
CA ASN A 204 -3.15 -22.55 6.85
C ASN A 204 -3.93 -21.84 5.74
N GLU A 205 -3.85 -22.35 4.52
CA GLU A 205 -4.56 -21.81 3.34
C GLU A 205 -6.08 -21.76 3.57
N ASN A 206 -6.64 -22.80 4.18
CA ASN A 206 -8.07 -22.90 4.45
C ASN A 206 -8.49 -22.37 5.83
N ARG A 207 -7.56 -21.81 6.61
CA ARG A 207 -7.77 -21.29 7.98
C ARG A 207 -8.48 -22.29 8.90
N VAL A 208 -8.13 -23.57 8.79
CA VAL A 208 -8.77 -24.65 9.54
C VAL A 208 -8.20 -24.74 10.95
N VAL A 209 -9.10 -24.69 11.94
CA VAL A 209 -8.71 -24.73 13.36
C VAL A 209 -8.17 -26.10 13.76
N HIS A 210 -8.88 -27.19 13.41
CA HIS A 210 -8.50 -28.54 13.81
C HIS A 210 -8.15 -29.43 12.60
N PRO A 211 -6.92 -30.00 12.53
CA PRO A 211 -6.43 -30.68 11.34
C PRO A 211 -7.21 -31.96 10.97
N ALA A 212 -7.91 -32.59 11.92
CA ALA A 212 -8.73 -33.77 11.61
C ALA A 212 -10.03 -33.47 10.84
N PHE A 213 -10.46 -32.20 10.80
CA PHE A 213 -11.76 -31.79 10.27
C PHE A 213 -11.61 -30.76 9.12
N MET A 214 -10.84 -31.12 8.08
CA MET A 214 -10.71 -30.24 6.91
C MET A 214 -12.02 -30.16 6.13
N PRO A 215 -12.39 -28.96 5.62
CA PRO A 215 -13.58 -28.80 4.81
C PRO A 215 -13.49 -29.60 3.51
N ARG A 216 -14.64 -30.05 3.03
CA ARG A 216 -14.76 -30.84 1.80
C ARG A 216 -14.33 -30.07 0.56
N ASP A 217 -14.55 -28.77 0.57
CA ASP A 217 -14.21 -27.85 -0.50
C ASP A 217 -13.23 -26.83 0.08
N GLY A 218 -12.18 -26.51 -0.67
CA GLY A 218 -11.13 -25.63 -0.17
C GLY A 218 -10.12 -25.28 -1.25
N ARG A 219 -9.07 -24.60 -0.82
CA ARG A 219 -7.97 -24.11 -1.65
C ARG A 219 -6.67 -24.85 -1.34
N MET A 220 -5.82 -25.02 -2.34
CA MET A 220 -4.49 -25.61 -2.23
C MET A 220 -3.52 -24.83 -3.12
N LEU A 221 -2.24 -24.83 -2.79
CA LEU A 221 -1.20 -24.22 -3.62
C LEU A 221 -0.67 -25.24 -4.62
N ALA A 222 -0.86 -24.97 -5.91
CA ALA A 222 -0.36 -25.79 -7.00
C ALA A 222 1.13 -26.12 -6.83
N VAL A 223 1.48 -27.39 -7.12
CA VAL A 223 2.86 -27.88 -7.19
C VAL A 223 3.50 -27.41 -8.49
#